data_AF-A0A8T2HSR0-F1
#
_entry.id   AF-A0A8T2HSR0-F1
#
_cell.length_a   1.000
_cell.length_b   1.000
_cell.length_c   1.000
_cell.angle_alpha   90.00
_cell.angle_beta   90.00
_cell.angle_gamma   90.00
#
_symmetry.space_group_name_H-M   'P 1'
#
loop_
_entity.id
_entity.type
_entity.pdbx_description
1 polymer ?
#
loop_
_entity_poly.entity_id
_entity_poly.type
_entity_poly.pdbx_seq_one_letter_code
_entity_poly.pdbx_strand_id
1 'polypeptide(L)'
;MSGQDDQDRDVREQYLAWKRLVPYLYDSFINHHLTWPSLSCRWGPLVHETHTRRKQRLYLSDQTDGSEPNKLVLVTAEVAKPRLSSSEAVSSFSEQARSPHISGPLKTLVHPGEVNKLLDIPQYPSLVVTHSDTPDVYVWNFDAQPDRGGALAARTYDSRNPSVADAILKGHEANAEFALGTSNVEPLVASGGKDTNVLVWSLEDASTCLTAISSPGKSPEINPRNTQKGHFKTVEDVAFRPGSKDELMSVADDYSILFWDLRAGQQPVGRVSRAHGERDVHCCDWSPHKPMHVVTGAQDGGVRVWDKRNLGGALVTLNHHTDAVMNVEWSPHREGMFATGADDGLVCLWDLDANTIDGEGPGAAKRAKVAAPPQLLFQHAGHQSPVVDFCWNPLDPWTLLSASVDVASSGGGTLQLWRVSDMIYRSEEEIMNELEPYKEYIVTGDEEKLELVKYPGKAAKKQEDAGLAMAVMKDEPGAVTARAEAAAAPSGGDLTDAS
;
A
#
# COMPACT_ATOMS: atom_id res chain seq x y z
N MET A 1 0.74 24.21 29.45
CA MET A 1 1.63 24.76 28.41
C MET A 1 2.99 24.07 28.43
N SER A 2 3.68 23.92 29.57
CA SER A 2 4.99 23.24 29.61
C SER A 2 5.01 21.75 29.24
N GLY A 3 3.93 21.00 29.49
CA GLY A 3 3.90 19.55 29.23
C GLY A 3 3.81 19.14 27.75
N GLN A 4 3.12 19.94 26.93
CA GLN A 4 3.02 19.69 25.49
C GLN A 4 4.35 20.00 24.81
N ASP A 5 4.98 21.12 25.18
CA ASP A 5 6.28 21.52 24.64
C ASP A 5 7.39 20.50 24.98
N ASP A 6 7.31 19.86 26.17
CA ASP A 6 8.25 18.80 26.57
C ASP A 6 7.99 17.48 25.81
N GLN A 7 6.73 17.12 25.55
CA GLN A 7 6.36 15.94 24.76
C GLN A 7 6.77 16.10 23.28
N ASP A 8 6.47 17.26 22.69
CA ASP A 8 6.85 17.58 21.30
C ASP A 8 8.39 17.59 21.14
N ARG A 9 9.14 17.99 22.18
CA ARG A 9 10.60 17.91 22.20
C ARG A 9 11.09 16.46 22.20
N ASP A 10 10.51 15.59 23.02
CA ASP A 10 10.90 14.18 23.10
C ASP A 10 10.61 13.45 21.78
N VAL A 11 9.42 13.64 21.19
CA VAL A 11 9.06 13.09 19.87
C VAL A 11 10.08 13.51 18.81
N ARG A 12 10.47 14.79 18.81
CA ARG A 12 11.48 15.30 17.86
C ARG A 12 12.87 14.71 18.10
N GLU A 13 13.29 14.53 19.34
CA GLU A 13 14.58 13.90 19.67
C GLU A 13 14.62 12.43 19.24
N GLN A 14 13.55 11.68 19.51
CA GLN A 14 13.39 10.30 19.06
C GLN A 14 13.40 10.19 17.54
N TYR A 15 12.68 11.07 16.85
CA TYR A 15 12.68 11.15 15.39
C TYR A 15 14.07 11.43 14.83
N LEU A 16 14.83 12.38 15.40
CA LEU A 16 16.19 12.69 14.96
C LEU A 16 17.16 11.53 15.21
N ALA A 17 16.96 10.75 16.29
CA ALA A 17 17.71 9.54 16.53
C ALA A 17 17.38 8.46 15.49
N TRP A 18 16.10 8.22 15.21
CA TRP A 18 15.64 7.32 14.14
C TRP A 18 16.19 7.73 12.77
N LYS A 19 16.15 9.02 12.43
CA LYS A 19 16.62 9.55 11.14
C LYS A 19 18.08 9.21 10.86
N ARG A 20 18.94 9.18 11.88
CA ARG A 20 20.35 8.76 11.77
C ARG A 20 20.52 7.27 11.50
N LEU A 21 19.52 6.47 11.86
CA LEU A 21 19.53 5.01 11.70
C LEU A 21 18.91 4.56 10.37
N VAL A 22 18.21 5.44 9.64
CA VAL A 22 17.52 5.10 8.38
C VAL A 22 18.41 4.31 7.40
N PRO A 23 19.69 4.68 7.15
CA PRO A 23 20.56 3.92 6.24
C PRO A 23 20.86 2.47 6.66
N TYR A 24 20.63 2.11 7.92
CA TYR A 24 20.84 0.77 8.45
C TYR A 24 19.53 0.00 8.61
N LEU A 25 18.41 0.70 8.80
CA LEU A 25 17.11 0.10 9.05
C LEU A 25 16.34 -0.21 7.77
N TYR A 26 16.61 0.52 6.68
CA TYR A 26 15.85 0.44 5.45
C TYR A 26 16.76 0.23 4.24
N ASP A 27 16.37 -0.70 3.38
CA ASP A 27 17.00 -0.85 2.05
C ASP A 27 16.47 0.22 1.07
N SER A 28 15.24 0.69 1.28
CA SER A 28 14.63 1.78 0.52
C SER A 28 13.76 2.60 1.46
N PHE A 29 13.88 3.93 1.38
CA PHE A 29 13.06 4.84 2.15
C PHE A 29 12.74 6.07 1.30
N ILE A 30 11.47 6.47 1.26
CA ILE A 30 10.98 7.63 0.54
C ILE A 30 10.01 8.36 1.44
N ASN A 31 10.25 9.64 1.69
CA ASN A 31 9.31 10.55 2.34
C ASN A 31 8.68 11.49 1.30
N HIS A 32 7.37 11.70 1.37
CA HIS A 32 6.66 12.65 0.52
C HIS A 32 5.64 13.44 1.34
N HIS A 33 5.86 14.76 1.43
CA HIS A 33 4.96 15.67 2.10
C HIS A 33 3.74 16.01 1.24
N LEU A 34 2.54 15.78 1.78
CA LEU A 34 1.28 16.00 1.08
C LEU A 34 0.78 17.44 1.27
N THR A 35 0.00 17.93 0.30
CA THR A 35 -0.68 19.25 0.46
C THR A 35 -1.77 19.17 1.53
N TRP A 36 -2.53 18.09 1.51
CA TRP A 36 -3.60 17.76 2.43
C TRP A 36 -3.32 16.39 3.03
N PRO A 37 -3.67 16.14 4.30
CA PRO A 37 -3.56 14.80 4.86
C PRO A 37 -4.38 13.79 4.06
N SER A 38 -3.83 12.58 3.96
CA SER A 38 -4.51 11.42 3.39
C SER A 38 -4.88 10.46 4.50
N LEU A 39 -6.19 10.30 4.73
CA LEU A 39 -6.71 9.36 5.73
C LEU A 39 -6.64 7.91 5.27
N SER A 40 -6.55 7.66 3.96
CA SER A 40 -6.40 6.30 3.44
C SER A 40 -5.48 6.26 2.23
N CYS A 41 -4.70 5.20 2.11
CA CYS A 41 -3.75 5.02 1.02
C CYS A 41 -3.70 3.55 0.57
N ARG A 42 -3.68 3.31 -0.75
CA ARG A 42 -3.63 1.95 -1.31
C ARG A 42 -2.70 1.84 -2.52
N TRP A 43 -1.99 0.72 -2.59
CA TRP A 43 -1.28 0.30 -3.80
C TRP A 43 -2.28 -0.05 -4.90
N GLY A 44 -1.98 0.41 -6.11
CA GLY A 44 -2.71 0.05 -7.31
C GLY A 44 -1.87 -0.82 -8.27
N PRO A 45 -2.38 -1.03 -9.49
CA PRO A 45 -1.73 -1.89 -10.46
C PRO A 45 -0.36 -1.36 -10.91
N LEU A 46 0.47 -2.29 -11.39
CA LEU A 46 1.74 -1.99 -12.05
C LEU A 46 1.49 -1.22 -13.34
N VAL A 47 2.14 -0.06 -13.47
CA VAL A 47 2.09 0.77 -14.68
C VAL A 47 3.23 0.40 -15.60
N HIS A 48 4.43 0.31 -15.06
CA HIS A 48 5.65 0.02 -15.81
C HIS A 48 6.68 -0.64 -14.90
N GLU A 49 7.50 -1.51 -15.47
CA GLU A 49 8.59 -2.16 -14.77
C GLU A 49 9.85 -2.12 -15.63
N THR A 50 10.94 -1.60 -15.05
CA THR A 50 12.28 -1.64 -15.62
C THR A 50 13.11 -2.70 -14.90
N HIS A 51 14.37 -2.87 -15.30
CA HIS A 51 15.29 -3.77 -14.59
C HIS A 51 15.67 -3.28 -13.19
N THR A 52 15.50 -1.99 -12.91
CA THR A 52 15.93 -1.33 -11.67
C THR A 52 14.76 -0.89 -10.79
N ARG A 53 13.61 -0.58 -11.38
CA ARG A 53 12.48 0.06 -10.69
C ARG A 53 11.14 -0.50 -11.13
N ARG A 54 10.15 -0.36 -10.26
CA ARG A 54 8.74 -0.65 -10.52
C ARG A 54 7.94 0.60 -10.29
N LYS A 55 7.12 0.97 -11.26
CA LYS A 55 6.20 2.09 -11.19
C LYS A 55 4.78 1.55 -11.02
N GLN A 56 4.17 1.84 -9.87
CA GLN A 56 2.80 1.43 -9.54
C GLN A 56 1.90 2.66 -9.37
N ARG A 57 0.59 2.47 -9.57
CA ARG A 57 -0.41 3.45 -9.17
C ARG A 57 -0.50 3.49 -7.63
N LEU A 58 -0.80 4.66 -7.08
CA LEU A 58 -1.21 4.82 -5.69
C LEU A 58 -2.50 5.63 -5.64
N TYR A 59 -3.45 5.16 -4.83
CA TYR A 59 -4.71 5.85 -4.56
C TYR A 59 -4.63 6.49 -3.18
N LEU A 60 -4.95 7.79 -3.11
CA LEU A 60 -4.92 8.60 -1.89
C LEU A 60 -6.24 9.35 -1.72
N SER A 61 -6.58 9.68 -0.48
CA SER A 61 -7.61 10.67 -0.16
C SER A 61 -6.98 12.01 0.19
N ASP A 62 -7.60 13.12 -0.20
CA ASP A 62 -7.29 14.43 0.37
C ASP A 62 -8.43 14.79 1.33
N GLN A 63 -8.10 14.96 2.61
CA GLN A 63 -8.99 15.55 3.61
C GLN A 63 -8.67 17.04 3.75
N THR A 64 -9.62 17.89 3.38
CA THR A 64 -9.46 19.34 3.38
C THR A 64 -10.13 20.00 4.58
N ASP A 65 -9.76 21.24 4.87
CA ASP A 65 -10.39 22.04 5.94
C ASP A 65 -11.72 22.72 5.50
N GLY A 66 -12.27 22.32 4.35
CA GLY A 66 -13.43 22.95 3.71
C GLY A 66 -13.13 24.15 2.81
N SER A 67 -11.88 24.64 2.77
CA SER A 67 -11.48 25.68 1.80
C SER A 67 -11.39 25.17 0.36
N GLU A 68 -11.04 23.89 0.21
CA GLU A 68 -11.09 23.12 -1.03
C GLU A 68 -12.03 21.92 -0.83
N PRO A 69 -12.58 21.33 -1.90
CA PRO A 69 -13.37 20.12 -1.72
C PRO A 69 -12.45 18.92 -1.46
N ASN A 70 -12.95 17.92 -0.75
CA ASN A 70 -12.28 16.63 -0.57
C ASN A 70 -12.08 15.93 -1.91
N LYS A 71 -10.98 15.18 -2.04
CA LYS A 71 -10.56 14.62 -3.33
C LYS A 71 -10.14 13.17 -3.20
N LEU A 72 -10.29 12.45 -4.30
CA LEU A 72 -9.54 11.22 -4.54
C LEU A 72 -8.43 11.53 -5.53
N VAL A 73 -7.21 11.10 -5.19
CA VAL A 73 -6.02 11.42 -5.96
C VAL A 73 -5.34 10.14 -6.40
N LEU A 74 -5.20 9.97 -7.71
CA LEU A 74 -4.38 8.93 -8.31
C LEU A 74 -3.01 9.51 -8.63
N VAL A 75 -1.97 8.96 -8.00
CA VAL A 75 -0.57 9.26 -8.30
C VAL A 75 0.15 7.99 -8.75
N THR A 76 1.42 8.12 -9.11
CA THR A 76 2.31 6.97 -9.34
C THR A 76 3.49 7.04 -8.42
N ALA A 77 3.88 5.89 -7.86
CA ALA A 77 5.10 5.75 -7.10
C ALA A 77 6.07 4.83 -7.84
N GLU A 78 7.34 5.21 -7.82
CA GLU A 78 8.44 4.45 -8.39
C GLU A 78 9.32 3.90 -7.27
N VAL A 79 9.26 2.58 -7.08
CA VAL A 79 10.01 1.86 -6.05
C VAL A 79 11.20 1.18 -6.70
N ALA A 80 12.38 1.32 -6.08
CA ALA A 80 13.56 0.58 -6.51
C ALA A 80 13.38 -0.91 -6.19
N LYS A 81 13.75 -1.77 -7.15
CA LYS A 81 13.80 -3.20 -6.92
C LYS A 81 14.85 -3.52 -5.84
N PRO A 82 14.73 -4.67 -5.15
CA PRO A 82 15.70 -5.09 -4.15
C PRO A 82 17.14 -4.97 -4.69
N ARG A 83 18.06 -4.47 -3.85
CA ARG A 83 19.52 -4.29 -4.14
C ARG A 83 19.87 -3.21 -5.16
N LEU A 84 18.88 -2.50 -5.69
CA LEU A 84 19.06 -1.46 -6.71
C LEU A 84 18.64 -0.07 -6.19
N SER A 85 18.36 0.03 -4.89
CA SER A 85 18.09 1.29 -4.21
C SER A 85 19.37 2.13 -4.11
N SER A 86 19.27 3.43 -4.41
CA SER A 86 20.41 4.33 -4.27
C SER A 86 20.60 4.73 -2.80
N SER A 87 21.84 4.76 -2.33
CA SER A 87 22.17 5.29 -1.00
C SER A 87 21.68 6.72 -0.82
N GLU A 88 21.61 7.51 -1.91
CA GLU A 88 21.03 8.86 -1.92
C GLU A 88 19.54 8.87 -1.53
N ALA A 89 18.72 7.94 -2.05
CA ALA A 89 17.28 7.90 -1.73
C ALA A 89 17.04 7.66 -0.24
N VAL A 90 17.89 6.85 0.41
CA VAL A 90 17.80 6.51 1.83
C VAL A 90 18.41 7.60 2.73
N SER A 91 19.43 8.34 2.25
CA SER A 91 20.22 9.24 3.11
C SER A 91 19.89 10.72 3.00
N SER A 92 19.21 11.18 1.94
CA SER A 92 19.10 12.63 1.65
C SER A 92 17.69 13.22 1.68
N PHE A 93 16.76 12.71 2.50
CA PHE A 93 15.39 13.24 2.57
C PHE A 93 15.20 14.35 3.64
N SER A 94 14.32 15.31 3.34
CA SER A 94 13.77 16.24 4.33
C SER A 94 12.29 15.97 4.58
N GLU A 95 11.81 16.43 5.72
CA GLU A 95 10.46 16.21 6.22
C GLU A 95 9.42 16.90 5.32
N GLN A 96 9.75 18.11 4.84
CA GLN A 96 8.89 18.91 3.98
C GLN A 96 9.07 18.62 2.48
N ALA A 97 10.01 17.74 2.10
CA ALA A 97 10.27 17.44 0.71
C ALA A 97 9.13 16.63 0.08
N ARG A 98 8.80 16.98 -1.16
CA ARG A 98 8.04 16.11 -2.07
C ARG A 98 9.02 15.25 -2.83
N SER A 99 9.01 13.94 -2.58
CA SER A 99 9.88 13.01 -3.29
C SER A 99 9.60 13.02 -4.80
N PRO A 100 10.65 13.04 -5.65
CA PRO A 100 10.50 12.90 -7.10
C PRO A 100 10.02 11.50 -7.52
N HIS A 101 10.13 10.51 -6.62
CA HIS A 101 9.66 9.14 -6.87
C HIS A 101 8.14 9.00 -6.79
N ILE A 102 7.43 10.03 -6.33
CA ILE A 102 5.97 10.10 -6.43
C ILE A 102 5.63 11.15 -7.48
N SER A 103 5.13 10.70 -8.62
CA SER A 103 4.71 11.55 -9.74
C SER A 103 3.19 11.63 -9.80
N GLY A 104 2.63 12.82 -9.88
CA GLY A 104 1.19 13.03 -9.98
C GLY A 104 0.76 14.46 -9.62
N PRO A 105 -0.54 14.72 -9.54
CA PRO A 105 -1.64 13.77 -9.75
C PRO A 105 -1.84 13.40 -11.22
N LEU A 106 -2.03 12.11 -11.51
CA LEU A 106 -2.47 11.64 -12.83
C LEU A 106 -3.96 11.90 -13.05
N LYS A 107 -4.74 11.77 -11.98
CA LYS A 107 -6.18 12.01 -11.97
C LYS A 107 -6.61 12.47 -10.59
N THR A 108 -7.44 13.49 -10.56
CA THR A 108 -8.07 14.03 -9.35
C THR A 108 -9.57 13.98 -9.55
N LEU A 109 -10.29 13.39 -8.60
CA LEU A 109 -11.75 13.38 -8.54
C LEU A 109 -12.21 14.19 -7.33
N VAL A 110 -13.34 14.88 -7.45
CA VAL A 110 -13.96 15.59 -6.32
C VAL A 110 -14.89 14.64 -5.60
N HIS A 111 -14.63 14.35 -4.34
CA HIS A 111 -15.41 13.40 -3.54
C HIS A 111 -16.56 14.09 -2.80
N PRO A 112 -17.76 13.49 -2.72
CA PRO A 112 -18.83 13.96 -1.85
C PRO A 112 -18.51 13.63 -0.38
N GLY A 113 -17.79 14.51 0.32
CA GLY A 113 -17.46 14.33 1.74
C GLY A 113 -16.05 13.80 1.99
N GLU A 114 -15.70 13.65 3.26
CA GLU A 114 -14.36 13.23 3.70
C GLU A 114 -14.16 11.74 3.43
N VAL A 115 -13.03 11.34 2.86
CA VAL A 115 -12.76 9.93 2.53
C VAL A 115 -11.97 9.30 3.66
N ASN A 116 -12.67 8.57 4.51
CA ASN A 116 -12.14 7.94 5.72
C ASN A 116 -11.44 6.61 5.43
N LYS A 117 -11.95 5.82 4.48
CA LYS A 117 -11.32 4.58 4.04
C LYS A 117 -11.51 4.40 2.53
N LEU A 118 -10.48 3.92 1.85
CA LEU A 118 -10.57 3.49 0.46
C LEU A 118 -9.91 2.12 0.28
N LEU A 119 -10.51 1.29 -0.55
CA LEU A 119 -9.99 -0.03 -0.92
C LEU A 119 -10.09 -0.24 -2.43
N ASP A 120 -9.09 -0.90 -3.00
CA ASP A 120 -9.19 -1.42 -4.36
C ASP A 120 -10.03 -2.70 -4.41
N ILE A 121 -10.47 -3.04 -5.61
CA ILE A 121 -11.22 -4.26 -5.88
C ILE A 121 -10.28 -5.23 -6.60
N PRO A 122 -9.85 -6.33 -5.97
CA PRO A 122 -8.80 -7.19 -6.52
C PRO A 122 -9.09 -7.70 -7.95
N GLN A 123 -10.37 -7.91 -8.29
CA GLN A 123 -10.81 -8.39 -9.59
C GLN A 123 -10.85 -7.28 -10.66
N TYR A 124 -10.90 -6.01 -10.25
CA TYR A 124 -11.00 -4.85 -11.14
C TYR A 124 -10.01 -3.75 -10.72
N PRO A 125 -8.76 -3.78 -11.23
CA PRO A 125 -7.67 -2.93 -10.73
C PRO A 125 -7.84 -1.42 -10.88
N SER A 126 -8.82 -0.98 -11.66
CA SER A 126 -9.18 0.44 -11.86
C SER A 126 -10.36 0.89 -10.99
N LEU A 127 -11.04 -0.03 -10.31
CA LEU A 127 -12.11 0.27 -9.39
C LEU A 127 -11.59 0.47 -7.97
N VAL A 128 -12.06 1.53 -7.34
CA VAL A 128 -11.83 1.83 -5.93
C VAL A 128 -13.18 2.08 -5.27
N VAL A 129 -13.34 1.58 -4.06
CA VAL A 129 -14.50 1.81 -3.20
C VAL A 129 -14.10 2.74 -2.08
N THR A 130 -14.96 3.70 -1.74
CA THR A 130 -14.69 4.68 -0.70
C THR A 130 -15.83 4.75 0.29
N HIS A 131 -15.42 4.97 1.54
CA HIS A 131 -16.27 5.18 2.68
C HIS A 131 -16.03 6.58 3.22
N SER A 132 -17.10 7.27 3.60
CA SER A 132 -17.04 8.70 3.92
C SER A 132 -17.83 9.09 5.16
N ASP A 133 -17.95 10.38 5.44
CA ASP A 133 -18.79 10.96 6.49
C ASP A 133 -20.31 10.89 6.18
N THR A 134 -20.73 9.97 5.30
CA THR A 134 -22.11 9.78 4.87
C THR A 134 -22.55 8.32 5.02
N PRO A 135 -23.85 8.00 4.98
CA PRO A 135 -24.33 6.61 4.96
C PRO A 135 -24.09 5.88 3.63
N ASP A 136 -23.63 6.58 2.60
CA ASP A 136 -23.45 6.02 1.27
C ASP A 136 -22.01 5.53 1.10
N VAL A 137 -21.84 4.41 0.42
CA VAL A 137 -20.52 3.92 -0.03
C VAL A 137 -20.40 4.18 -1.53
N TYR A 138 -19.28 4.72 -1.99
CA TYR A 138 -19.12 5.12 -3.38
C TYR A 138 -18.15 4.21 -4.13
N VAL A 139 -18.45 3.92 -5.39
CA VAL A 139 -17.58 3.13 -6.29
C VAL A 139 -17.09 4.03 -7.42
N TRP A 140 -15.78 4.00 -7.67
CA TRP A 140 -15.09 4.87 -8.62
C TRP A 140 -14.26 4.06 -9.60
N ASN A 141 -14.52 4.24 -10.89
CA ASN A 141 -13.70 3.72 -11.98
C ASN A 141 -12.72 4.79 -12.43
N PHE A 142 -11.48 4.71 -11.93
CA PHE A 142 -10.45 5.69 -12.23
C PHE A 142 -10.07 5.74 -13.72
N ASP A 143 -10.35 4.72 -14.53
CA ASP A 143 -10.06 4.81 -15.97
C ASP A 143 -11.18 5.56 -16.72
N ALA A 144 -12.44 5.40 -16.31
CA ALA A 144 -13.61 6.06 -16.92
C ALA A 144 -13.82 7.50 -16.46
N GLN A 145 -13.50 7.81 -15.20
CA GLN A 145 -13.72 9.13 -14.62
C GLN A 145 -12.85 10.20 -15.30
N PRO A 146 -13.34 11.41 -15.57
CA PRO A 146 -12.52 12.44 -16.18
C PRO A 146 -11.74 13.20 -15.11
N ASP A 147 -10.50 13.60 -15.44
CA ASP A 147 -9.67 14.36 -14.50
C ASP A 147 -10.29 15.73 -14.19
N ARG A 148 -10.34 16.07 -12.89
CA ARG A 148 -10.79 17.37 -12.37
C ARG A 148 -9.63 18.25 -11.93
N GLY A 149 -8.41 17.74 -11.85
CA GLY A 149 -7.25 18.46 -11.30
C GLY A 149 -6.97 19.77 -12.03
N GLY A 150 -6.86 19.71 -13.36
CA GLY A 150 -6.64 20.91 -14.18
C GLY A 150 -7.79 21.93 -14.10
N ALA A 151 -9.04 21.44 -14.04
CA ALA A 151 -10.22 22.30 -13.97
C ALA A 151 -10.40 22.97 -12.60
N LEU A 152 -10.03 22.28 -11.51
CA LEU A 152 -9.96 22.86 -10.17
C LEU A 152 -8.87 23.94 -10.09
N ALA A 153 -7.67 23.66 -10.58
CA ALA A 153 -6.58 24.63 -10.60
C ALA A 153 -6.92 25.88 -11.43
N ALA A 154 -7.63 25.71 -12.55
CA ALA A 154 -8.12 26.80 -13.39
C ALA A 154 -9.40 27.49 -12.86
N ARG A 155 -9.98 27.01 -11.74
CA ARG A 155 -11.27 27.47 -11.19
C ARG A 155 -12.43 27.44 -12.19
N THR A 156 -12.38 26.53 -13.15
CA THR A 156 -13.44 26.34 -14.17
C THR A 156 -14.45 25.26 -13.78
N TYR A 157 -14.13 24.46 -12.76
CA TYR A 157 -15.03 23.48 -12.17
C TYR A 157 -15.69 24.06 -10.90
N ASP A 158 -17.01 23.93 -10.77
CA ASP A 158 -17.70 24.31 -9.53
C ASP A 158 -17.34 23.30 -8.43
N SER A 159 -16.47 23.71 -7.50
CA SER A 159 -15.99 22.89 -6.40
C SER A 159 -17.10 22.42 -5.45
N ARG A 160 -18.29 23.01 -5.52
CA ARG A 160 -19.47 22.56 -4.76
C ARG A 160 -20.14 21.34 -5.37
N ASN A 161 -19.84 21.01 -6.64
CA ASN A 161 -20.41 19.85 -7.31
C ASN A 161 -19.44 18.67 -7.22
N PRO A 162 -19.77 17.60 -6.48
CA PRO A 162 -18.94 16.41 -6.46
C PRO A 162 -18.88 15.74 -7.83
N SER A 163 -17.84 14.94 -8.05
CA SER A 163 -17.79 14.06 -9.21
C SER A 163 -18.89 13.00 -9.08
N VAL A 164 -19.48 12.62 -10.21
CA VAL A 164 -20.54 11.59 -10.24
C VAL A 164 -19.89 10.23 -10.11
N ALA A 165 -20.10 9.54 -8.98
CA ALA A 165 -19.58 8.19 -8.76
C ALA A 165 -20.13 7.19 -9.78
N ASP A 166 -19.39 6.13 -10.07
CA ASP A 166 -19.79 5.09 -11.03
C ASP A 166 -20.87 4.16 -10.47
N ALA A 167 -20.94 4.03 -9.15
CA ALA A 167 -22.09 3.47 -8.43
C ALA A 167 -22.13 4.00 -6.99
N ILE A 168 -23.32 3.94 -6.38
CA ILE A 168 -23.54 4.24 -4.97
C ILE A 168 -24.15 3.01 -4.30
N LEU A 169 -23.50 2.47 -3.28
CA LEU A 169 -24.01 1.38 -2.47
C LEU A 169 -24.84 1.98 -1.33
N LYS A 170 -26.13 1.67 -1.35
CA LYS A 170 -27.13 2.17 -0.39
C LYS A 170 -27.35 1.15 0.71
N GLY A 171 -27.84 1.61 1.86
CA GLY A 171 -28.43 0.74 2.87
C GLY A 171 -28.15 1.15 4.32
N HIS A 172 -27.05 1.83 4.60
CA HIS A 172 -26.79 2.29 5.97
C HIS A 172 -27.77 3.39 6.37
N GLU A 173 -28.17 3.38 7.64
CA GLU A 173 -29.09 4.37 8.21
C GLU A 173 -28.35 5.52 8.93
N ALA A 174 -27.04 5.35 9.16
CA ALA A 174 -26.17 6.33 9.81
C ALA A 174 -24.79 6.30 9.15
N ASN A 175 -23.93 7.25 9.51
CA ASN A 175 -22.58 7.35 8.95
C ASN A 175 -21.84 6.04 9.11
N ALA A 176 -21.28 5.60 7.99
CA ALA A 176 -20.42 4.47 7.92
C ALA A 176 -19.04 5.09 7.66
N GLU A 177 -18.18 5.14 8.70
CA GLU A 177 -16.96 5.97 8.66
C GLU A 177 -15.73 5.16 8.21
N PHE A 178 -15.34 4.09 8.90
CA PHE A 178 -14.06 3.39 8.61
C PHE A 178 -14.21 1.95 8.11
N ALA A 179 -15.22 1.22 8.57
CA ALA A 179 -15.38 -0.20 8.28
C ALA A 179 -15.70 -0.46 6.81
N LEU A 180 -14.70 -0.89 6.04
CA LEU A 180 -14.80 -1.23 4.63
C LEU A 180 -13.93 -2.45 4.33
N GLY A 181 -14.46 -3.44 3.60
CA GLY A 181 -13.74 -4.65 3.21
C GLY A 181 -14.12 -5.12 1.80
N THR A 182 -13.16 -5.65 1.05
CA THR A 182 -13.37 -6.22 -0.28
C THR A 182 -13.00 -7.71 -0.31
N SER A 183 -13.73 -8.52 -1.08
CA SER A 183 -13.42 -9.95 -1.23
C SER A 183 -12.40 -10.17 -2.35
N ASN A 184 -11.48 -11.11 -2.15
CA ASN A 184 -10.54 -11.54 -3.19
C ASN A 184 -11.08 -12.66 -4.10
N VAL A 185 -12.31 -13.14 -3.87
CA VAL A 185 -12.92 -14.24 -4.65
C VAL A 185 -13.90 -13.70 -5.69
N GLU A 186 -14.90 -12.94 -5.24
CA GLU A 186 -15.94 -12.29 -6.05
C GLU A 186 -15.88 -10.78 -5.78
N PRO A 187 -16.38 -9.90 -6.67
CA PRO A 187 -16.35 -8.46 -6.47
C PRO A 187 -17.42 -8.02 -5.46
N LEU A 188 -17.27 -8.50 -4.23
CA LEU A 188 -18.11 -8.21 -3.07
C LEU A 188 -17.47 -7.11 -2.24
N VAL A 189 -18.32 -6.22 -1.75
CA VAL A 189 -17.96 -5.14 -0.84
C VAL A 189 -18.74 -5.34 0.45
N ALA A 190 -18.08 -5.21 1.59
CA ALA A 190 -18.71 -5.16 2.90
C ALA A 190 -18.41 -3.81 3.57
N SER A 191 -19.38 -3.28 4.30
CA SER A 191 -19.22 -2.06 5.08
C SER A 191 -19.95 -2.18 6.41
N GLY A 192 -19.41 -1.50 7.42
CA GLY A 192 -20.00 -1.38 8.75
C GLY A 192 -20.35 0.08 9.06
N GLY A 193 -21.42 0.30 9.82
CA GLY A 193 -21.88 1.66 10.13
C GLY A 193 -22.15 1.92 11.61
N LYS A 194 -22.38 3.20 11.94
CA LYS A 194 -22.94 3.65 13.23
C LYS A 194 -24.35 3.12 13.48
N ASP A 195 -25.00 2.62 12.43
CA ASP A 195 -26.28 1.91 12.48
C ASP A 195 -26.15 0.46 13.00
N THR A 196 -24.93 0.05 13.40
CA THR A 196 -24.60 -1.27 13.99
C THR A 196 -24.73 -2.45 13.02
N ASN A 197 -25.03 -2.18 11.75
CA ASN A 197 -25.21 -3.19 10.73
C ASN A 197 -23.90 -3.44 9.99
N VAL A 198 -23.72 -4.69 9.52
CA VAL A 198 -22.74 -5.01 8.48
C VAL A 198 -23.50 -5.33 7.20
N LEU A 199 -23.26 -4.54 6.17
CA LEU A 199 -23.91 -4.67 4.87
C LEU A 199 -22.94 -5.26 3.86
N VAL A 200 -23.45 -6.09 2.94
CA VAL A 200 -22.67 -6.68 1.86
C VAL A 200 -23.37 -6.45 0.53
N TRP A 201 -22.63 -5.98 -0.47
CA TRP A 201 -23.09 -5.74 -1.84
C TRP A 201 -22.30 -6.60 -2.83
N SER A 202 -22.95 -6.95 -3.94
CA SER A 202 -22.28 -7.53 -5.10
C SER A 202 -22.16 -6.48 -6.20
N LEU A 203 -20.95 -6.22 -6.68
CA LEU A 203 -20.77 -5.33 -7.83
C LEU A 203 -21.06 -6.01 -9.17
N GLU A 204 -21.24 -7.33 -9.18
CA GLU A 204 -21.77 -8.02 -10.37
C GLU A 204 -23.18 -7.52 -10.73
N ASP A 205 -23.95 -7.11 -9.72
CA ASP A 205 -25.30 -6.55 -9.88
C ASP A 205 -25.28 -5.21 -10.65
N ALA A 206 -24.10 -4.56 -10.70
CA ALA A 206 -23.84 -3.35 -11.48
C ALA A 206 -22.77 -3.55 -12.57
N SER A 207 -22.40 -4.79 -12.89
CA SER A 207 -21.29 -5.11 -13.82
C SER A 207 -21.45 -4.43 -15.18
N THR A 208 -22.65 -4.43 -15.75
CA THR A 208 -22.95 -3.74 -17.01
C THR A 208 -22.86 -2.22 -16.92
N CYS A 209 -23.04 -1.63 -15.73
CA CYS A 209 -22.94 -0.19 -15.49
C CYS A 209 -21.50 0.26 -15.17
N LEU A 210 -20.73 -0.54 -14.44
CA LEU A 210 -19.36 -0.21 -14.01
C LEU A 210 -18.33 -0.32 -15.14
N THR A 211 -18.60 -1.15 -16.16
CA THR A 211 -17.76 -1.28 -17.37
C THR A 211 -18.24 -0.43 -18.53
N ALA A 212 -19.43 0.17 -18.44
CA ALA A 212 -19.95 1.07 -19.44
C ALA A 212 -19.54 2.51 -19.13
N ILE A 213 -19.27 3.30 -20.18
CA ILE A 213 -19.16 4.75 -20.05
C ILE A 213 -20.55 5.24 -19.61
N SER A 214 -20.67 5.67 -18.35
CA SER A 214 -21.92 5.97 -17.68
C SER A 214 -22.71 7.04 -18.44
N SER A 215 -24.05 6.91 -18.45
CA SER A 215 -24.92 7.98 -18.95
C SER A 215 -24.73 9.23 -18.06
N PRO A 216 -24.60 10.44 -18.65
CA PRO A 216 -24.28 11.63 -17.88
C PRO A 216 -25.39 11.98 -16.87
N GLY A 217 -25.05 12.00 -15.59
CA GLY A 217 -25.77 12.78 -14.57
C GLY A 217 -26.41 12.04 -13.40
N LYS A 218 -26.46 10.69 -13.37
CA LYS A 218 -26.93 9.96 -12.17
C LYS A 218 -26.17 8.64 -11.98
N SER A 219 -25.63 8.45 -10.77
CA SER A 219 -25.00 7.19 -10.37
C SER A 219 -26.05 6.08 -10.18
N PRO A 220 -25.80 4.85 -10.67
CA PRO A 220 -26.64 3.70 -10.34
C PRO A 220 -26.55 3.40 -8.83
N GLU A 221 -27.69 3.05 -8.25
CA GLU A 221 -27.80 2.73 -6.81
C GLU A 221 -27.90 1.20 -6.65
N ILE A 222 -27.06 0.63 -5.77
CA ILE A 222 -27.00 -0.81 -5.48
C ILE A 222 -27.48 -1.03 -4.05
N ASN A 223 -28.48 -1.89 -3.88
CA ASN A 223 -28.99 -2.28 -2.56
C ASN A 223 -28.18 -3.44 -1.97
N PRO A 224 -28.14 -3.59 -0.64
CA PRO A 224 -27.33 -4.62 -0.02
C PRO A 224 -27.93 -6.00 -0.32
N ARG A 225 -27.07 -6.95 -0.68
CA ARG A 225 -27.41 -8.36 -0.85
C ARG A 225 -27.66 -9.03 0.51
N ASN A 226 -26.86 -8.67 1.50
CA ASN A 226 -26.98 -9.17 2.87
C ASN A 226 -26.92 -8.00 3.87
N THR A 227 -27.74 -8.12 4.91
CA THR A 227 -27.72 -7.23 6.08
C THR A 227 -27.55 -8.08 7.32
N GLN A 228 -26.39 -7.96 7.95
CA GLN A 228 -26.00 -8.69 9.14
C GLN A 228 -26.22 -7.83 10.38
N LYS A 229 -26.86 -8.41 11.40
CA LYS A 229 -27.31 -7.73 12.62
C LYS A 229 -26.84 -8.49 13.85
N GLY A 230 -26.05 -7.85 14.69
CA GLY A 230 -25.52 -8.49 15.90
C GLY A 230 -24.64 -7.61 16.79
N HIS A 231 -23.99 -6.60 16.22
CA HIS A 231 -23.37 -5.54 17.00
C HIS A 231 -24.43 -4.64 17.63
N PHE A 232 -24.08 -3.96 18.72
CA PHE A 232 -24.98 -3.03 19.41
C PHE A 232 -24.38 -1.63 19.59
N LYS A 233 -23.23 -1.38 18.97
CA LYS A 233 -22.61 -0.07 18.77
C LYS A 233 -21.95 -0.02 17.39
N THR A 234 -21.29 1.09 17.07
CA THR A 234 -20.58 1.35 15.81
C THR A 234 -19.70 0.17 15.42
N VAL A 235 -19.82 -0.27 14.18
CA VAL A 235 -18.88 -1.21 13.57
C VAL A 235 -17.66 -0.43 13.09
N GLU A 236 -16.50 -0.78 13.60
CA GLU A 236 -15.25 -0.05 13.38
C GLU A 236 -14.47 -0.62 12.19
N ASP A 237 -14.49 -1.95 12.00
CA ASP A 237 -13.82 -2.61 10.88
C ASP A 237 -14.49 -3.92 10.45
N VAL A 238 -14.25 -4.32 9.19
CA VAL A 238 -14.79 -5.53 8.57
C VAL A 238 -13.79 -6.16 7.60
N ALA A 239 -13.56 -7.47 7.72
CA ALA A 239 -12.64 -8.20 6.87
C ALA A 239 -13.28 -9.47 6.33
N PHE A 240 -13.19 -9.69 5.01
CA PHE A 240 -13.53 -10.98 4.41
C PHE A 240 -12.47 -12.02 4.75
N ARG A 241 -12.89 -13.27 4.90
CA ARG A 241 -11.95 -14.38 4.94
C ARG A 241 -11.34 -14.57 3.54
N PRO A 242 -10.00 -14.55 3.39
CA PRO A 242 -9.37 -14.81 2.10
C PRO A 242 -9.76 -16.17 1.52
N GLY A 243 -10.13 -16.19 0.24
CA GLY A 243 -10.57 -17.40 -0.45
C GLY A 243 -12.01 -17.83 -0.16
N SER A 244 -12.76 -17.06 0.65
CA SER A 244 -14.18 -17.27 0.90
C SER A 244 -15.00 -16.08 0.40
N LYS A 245 -16.16 -16.38 -0.18
CA LYS A 245 -17.19 -15.37 -0.51
C LYS A 245 -18.29 -15.25 0.53
N ASP A 246 -18.36 -16.23 1.44
CA ASP A 246 -19.45 -16.38 2.39
C ASP A 246 -19.04 -16.03 3.83
N GLU A 247 -17.75 -16.00 4.14
CA GLU A 247 -17.26 -15.74 5.50
C GLU A 247 -16.61 -14.36 5.61
N LEU A 248 -17.00 -13.62 6.64
CA LEU A 248 -16.36 -12.37 7.04
C LEU A 248 -16.36 -12.24 8.57
N MET A 249 -15.62 -11.25 9.06
CA MET A 249 -15.62 -10.84 10.46
C MET A 249 -15.79 -9.34 10.58
N SER A 250 -16.28 -8.90 11.73
CA SER A 250 -16.38 -7.48 12.07
C SER A 250 -16.04 -7.24 13.53
N VAL A 251 -15.61 -6.01 13.81
CA VAL A 251 -15.28 -5.52 15.15
C VAL A 251 -15.97 -4.18 15.41
N ALA A 252 -16.16 -3.84 16.69
CA ALA A 252 -16.99 -2.71 17.09
C ALA A 252 -16.61 -2.14 18.47
N ASP A 253 -17.15 -0.96 18.76
CA ASP A 253 -17.14 -0.30 20.09
C ASP A 253 -17.88 -1.10 21.18
N ASP A 254 -18.58 -2.16 20.78
CA ASP A 254 -19.27 -3.09 21.67
C ASP A 254 -18.33 -4.13 22.31
N TYR A 255 -17.03 -3.96 22.08
CA TYR A 255 -15.91 -4.75 22.56
C TYR A 255 -15.86 -6.17 21.99
N SER A 256 -16.61 -6.46 20.92
CA SER A 256 -16.75 -7.81 20.39
C SER A 256 -16.21 -7.99 18.99
N ILE A 257 -15.78 -9.23 18.73
CA ILE A 257 -15.51 -9.73 17.38
C ILE A 257 -16.69 -10.62 17.01
N LEU A 258 -17.32 -10.34 15.87
CA LEU A 258 -18.37 -11.18 15.30
C LEU A 258 -17.87 -11.87 14.04
N PHE A 259 -18.22 -13.13 13.90
CA PHE A 259 -17.96 -13.93 12.69
C PHE A 259 -19.28 -14.20 11.99
N TRP A 260 -19.31 -14.02 10.68
CA TRP A 260 -20.51 -14.17 9.87
C TRP A 260 -20.32 -15.25 8.82
N ASP A 261 -21.39 -16.00 8.57
CA ASP A 261 -21.55 -16.82 7.36
C ASP A 261 -22.78 -16.26 6.63
N LEU A 262 -22.57 -15.68 5.46
CA LEU A 262 -23.61 -15.02 4.66
C LEU A 262 -24.74 -15.98 4.24
N ARG A 263 -24.54 -17.29 4.34
CA ARG A 263 -25.54 -18.33 4.08
C ARG A 263 -26.38 -18.67 5.30
N ALA A 264 -25.88 -18.36 6.50
CA ALA A 264 -26.51 -18.70 7.78
C ALA A 264 -27.58 -17.67 8.22
N GLY A 265 -27.87 -16.66 7.39
CA GLY A 265 -28.86 -15.64 7.65
C GLY A 265 -28.23 -14.31 8.11
N GLN A 266 -28.93 -13.59 8.98
CA GLN A 266 -28.55 -12.25 9.46
C GLN A 266 -27.77 -12.26 10.79
N GLN A 267 -27.66 -13.41 11.45
CA GLN A 267 -27.08 -13.52 12.80
C GLN A 267 -25.63 -14.03 12.72
N PRO A 268 -24.77 -13.61 13.65
CA PRO A 268 -23.38 -14.07 13.66
C PRO A 268 -23.31 -15.56 14.02
N VAL A 269 -22.40 -16.29 13.37
CA VAL A 269 -22.14 -17.72 13.63
C VAL A 269 -21.09 -17.95 14.72
N GLY A 270 -20.36 -16.89 15.09
CA GLY A 270 -19.39 -16.92 16.18
C GLY A 270 -19.24 -15.54 16.81
N ARG A 271 -18.90 -15.50 18.10
CA ARG A 271 -18.74 -14.26 18.87
C ARG A 271 -17.62 -14.40 19.89
N VAL A 272 -16.76 -13.39 19.95
CA VAL A 272 -15.85 -13.14 21.08
C VAL A 272 -16.33 -11.87 21.76
N SER A 273 -16.95 -11.99 22.93
CA SER A 273 -17.33 -10.83 23.73
C SER A 273 -16.14 -10.33 24.55
N ARG A 274 -15.98 -9.01 24.68
CA ARG A 274 -14.88 -8.39 25.46
C ARG A 274 -13.52 -8.86 24.95
N ALA A 275 -13.36 -8.89 23.63
CA ALA A 275 -12.16 -9.35 22.95
C ALA A 275 -10.90 -8.63 23.45
N HIS A 276 -11.01 -7.36 23.81
CA HIS A 276 -9.97 -6.55 24.43
C HIS A 276 -10.34 -6.04 25.83
N GLY A 277 -11.22 -6.75 26.55
CA GLY A 277 -11.79 -6.28 27.81
C GLY A 277 -12.92 -5.28 27.57
N GLU A 278 -12.88 -4.14 28.26
CA GLU A 278 -13.83 -3.02 28.07
C GLU A 278 -13.17 -1.88 27.30
N ARG A 279 -12.68 -2.20 26.09
CA ARG A 279 -11.96 -1.30 25.19
C ARG A 279 -12.48 -1.49 23.77
N ASP A 280 -12.67 -0.37 23.07
CA ASP A 280 -13.16 -0.38 21.69
C ASP A 280 -12.16 -1.14 20.80
N VAL A 281 -12.67 -1.88 19.82
CA VAL A 281 -11.87 -2.70 18.90
C VAL A 281 -11.93 -2.04 17.53
N HIS A 282 -10.88 -1.32 17.17
CA HIS A 282 -10.88 -0.41 16.02
C HIS A 282 -10.58 -1.08 14.69
N CYS A 283 -9.77 -2.15 14.69
CA CYS A 283 -9.30 -2.76 13.44
C CYS A 283 -9.18 -4.27 13.55
N CYS A 284 -9.31 -4.93 12.40
CA CYS A 284 -9.30 -6.37 12.33
C CYS A 284 -8.86 -6.86 10.94
N ASP A 285 -8.13 -7.98 10.90
CA ASP A 285 -7.78 -8.60 9.62
C ASP A 285 -7.67 -10.13 9.71
N TRP A 286 -7.91 -10.79 8.59
CA TRP A 286 -7.97 -12.23 8.46
C TRP A 286 -6.78 -12.77 7.68
N SER A 287 -6.03 -13.70 8.27
CA SER A 287 -4.80 -14.19 7.66
C SER A 287 -5.04 -14.83 6.28
N PRO A 288 -4.30 -14.41 5.23
CA PRO A 288 -4.38 -15.04 3.91
C PRO A 288 -3.69 -16.41 3.86
N HIS A 289 -2.86 -16.73 4.85
CA HIS A 289 -2.07 -17.97 4.90
C HIS A 289 -2.63 -18.99 5.88
N LYS A 290 -3.12 -18.55 7.06
CA LYS A 290 -3.71 -19.42 8.09
C LYS A 290 -5.20 -19.09 8.23
N PRO A 291 -6.12 -19.81 7.54
CA PRO A 291 -7.53 -19.40 7.45
C PRO A 291 -8.31 -19.37 8.76
N MET A 292 -7.75 -19.87 9.86
CA MET A 292 -8.37 -19.81 11.20
C MET A 292 -7.81 -18.67 12.05
N HIS A 293 -6.76 -17.99 11.59
CA HIS A 293 -6.12 -16.92 12.34
C HIS A 293 -6.68 -15.57 11.92
N VAL A 294 -7.06 -14.80 12.94
CA VAL A 294 -7.47 -13.41 12.78
C VAL A 294 -6.75 -12.55 13.80
N VAL A 295 -6.54 -11.28 13.48
CA VAL A 295 -5.87 -10.32 14.33
C VAL A 295 -6.78 -9.14 14.59
N THR A 296 -6.71 -8.57 15.79
CA THR A 296 -7.47 -7.37 16.15
C THR A 296 -6.62 -6.39 16.94
N GLY A 297 -6.83 -5.09 16.70
CA GLY A 297 -6.26 -3.98 17.45
C GLY A 297 -7.34 -3.21 18.22
N ALA A 298 -6.96 -2.63 19.36
CA ALA A 298 -7.88 -1.95 20.26
C ALA A 298 -7.38 -0.57 20.69
N GLN A 299 -8.30 0.16 21.35
CA GLN A 299 -8.10 1.51 21.86
C GLN A 299 -6.94 1.65 22.85
N ASP A 300 -6.57 0.59 23.57
CA ASP A 300 -5.53 0.63 24.61
C ASP A 300 -4.13 0.21 24.13
N GLY A 301 -3.92 0.13 22.81
CA GLY A 301 -2.66 -0.37 22.23
C GLY A 301 -2.57 -1.89 22.17
N GLY A 302 -3.58 -2.61 22.68
CA GLY A 302 -3.61 -4.06 22.70
C GLY A 302 -3.79 -4.65 21.30
N VAL A 303 -2.90 -5.58 20.92
CA VAL A 303 -3.03 -6.38 19.70
C VAL A 303 -3.21 -7.84 20.09
N ARG A 304 -4.23 -8.50 19.53
CA ARG A 304 -4.54 -9.91 19.84
C ARG A 304 -4.72 -10.73 18.57
N VAL A 305 -4.15 -11.93 18.59
CA VAL A 305 -4.32 -12.94 17.54
C VAL A 305 -5.23 -14.04 18.08
N TRP A 306 -6.18 -14.49 17.27
CA TRP A 306 -7.24 -15.43 17.66
C TRP A 306 -7.26 -16.64 16.73
N ASP A 307 -7.66 -17.80 17.26
CA ASP A 307 -8.00 -18.98 16.46
C ASP A 307 -9.53 -19.10 16.41
N LYS A 308 -10.12 -18.98 15.22
CA LYS A 308 -11.57 -19.13 15.01
C LYS A 308 -12.12 -20.47 15.52
N ARG A 309 -11.30 -21.51 15.59
CA ARG A 309 -11.70 -22.84 16.11
C ARG A 309 -11.79 -22.87 17.63
N ASN A 310 -11.08 -21.96 18.31
CA ASN A 310 -11.03 -21.89 19.76
C ASN A 310 -11.10 -20.44 20.24
N LEU A 311 -12.32 -19.91 20.28
CA LEU A 311 -12.62 -18.54 20.68
C LEU A 311 -12.64 -18.33 22.22
N GLY A 312 -12.18 -19.31 23.00
CA GLY A 312 -12.12 -19.22 24.47
C GLY A 312 -11.06 -18.23 25.00
N GLY A 313 -10.12 -17.80 24.15
CA GLY A 313 -9.10 -16.82 24.47
C GLY A 313 -8.21 -16.48 23.27
N ALA A 314 -7.42 -15.42 23.38
CA ALA A 314 -6.45 -15.05 22.35
C ALA A 314 -5.29 -16.06 22.33
N LEU A 315 -4.81 -16.41 21.14
CA LEU A 315 -3.59 -17.19 20.95
C LEU A 315 -2.35 -16.42 21.43
N VAL A 316 -2.29 -15.14 21.08
CA VAL A 316 -1.17 -14.24 21.40
C VAL A 316 -1.75 -12.88 21.76
N THR A 317 -1.18 -12.24 22.79
CA THR A 317 -1.46 -10.85 23.16
C THR A 317 -0.14 -10.08 23.12
N LEU A 318 -0.10 -9.01 22.33
CA LEU A 318 1.07 -8.18 22.11
C LEU A 318 0.78 -6.79 22.66
N ASN A 319 1.51 -6.41 23.70
CA ASN A 319 1.37 -5.12 24.37
C ASN A 319 2.68 -4.36 24.16
N HIS A 320 2.69 -3.45 23.18
CA HIS A 320 3.86 -2.65 22.83
C HIS A 320 3.48 -1.24 22.41
N HIS A 321 2.45 -1.11 21.56
CA HIS A 321 1.86 0.17 21.25
C HIS A 321 1.41 0.89 22.52
N THR A 322 1.66 2.19 22.56
CA THR A 322 1.36 3.03 23.73
C THR A 322 0.06 3.81 23.57
N ASP A 323 -0.56 3.73 22.39
CA ASP A 323 -1.83 4.38 22.05
C ASP A 323 -2.68 3.48 21.14
N ALA A 324 -3.88 3.93 20.78
CA ALA A 324 -4.87 3.17 20.02
C ALA A 324 -4.31 2.58 18.72
N VAL A 325 -4.58 1.28 18.50
CA VAL A 325 -4.20 0.60 17.24
C VAL A 325 -5.33 0.79 16.23
N MET A 326 -5.07 1.63 15.23
CA MET A 326 -6.06 2.07 14.25
C MET A 326 -6.10 1.18 13.01
N ASN A 327 -5.01 0.47 12.68
CA ASN A 327 -4.98 -0.44 11.55
C ASN A 327 -4.15 -1.69 11.83
N VAL A 328 -4.55 -2.79 11.19
CA VAL A 328 -3.81 -4.05 11.16
C VAL A 328 -3.95 -4.69 9.79
N GLU A 329 -2.85 -5.26 9.26
CA GLU A 329 -2.86 -5.94 7.96
C GLU A 329 -1.87 -7.12 8.00
N TRP A 330 -2.37 -8.33 7.75
CA TRP A 330 -1.54 -9.50 7.53
C TRP A 330 -0.68 -9.32 6.28
N SER A 331 0.54 -9.83 6.34
CA SER A 331 1.38 -9.85 5.15
C SER A 331 0.74 -10.75 4.09
N PRO A 332 0.65 -10.30 2.83
CA PRO A 332 0.23 -11.16 1.73
C PRO A 332 1.34 -12.12 1.28
N HIS A 333 2.57 -11.95 1.79
CA HIS A 333 3.76 -12.65 1.31
C HIS A 333 4.29 -13.71 2.26
N ARG A 334 4.16 -13.49 3.57
CA ARG A 334 4.76 -14.36 4.59
C ARG A 334 3.71 -14.78 5.61
N GLU A 335 3.58 -16.08 5.76
CA GLU A 335 2.78 -16.70 6.82
C GLU A 335 3.25 -16.27 8.21
N GLY A 336 2.32 -16.01 9.13
CA GLY A 336 2.66 -15.62 10.50
C GLY A 336 3.10 -14.17 10.68
N MET A 337 3.24 -13.40 9.60
CA MET A 337 3.65 -12.00 9.66
C MET A 337 2.49 -11.04 9.44
N PHE A 338 2.44 -9.96 10.21
CA PHE A 338 1.48 -8.86 10.03
C PHE A 338 2.07 -7.54 10.50
N ALA A 339 1.41 -6.44 10.15
CA ALA A 339 1.77 -5.09 10.56
C ALA A 339 0.64 -4.44 11.35
N THR A 340 0.97 -3.50 12.23
CA THR A 340 0.02 -2.65 12.96
C THR A 340 0.44 -1.20 12.89
N GLY A 341 -0.52 -0.28 12.80
CA GLY A 341 -0.33 1.16 12.83
C GLY A 341 -1.19 1.77 13.93
N ALA A 342 -0.65 2.75 14.64
CA ALA A 342 -1.29 3.30 15.83
C ALA A 342 -1.12 4.82 15.96
N ASP A 343 -1.90 5.38 16.89
CA ASP A 343 -1.88 6.81 17.22
C ASP A 343 -0.58 7.25 17.92
N ASP A 344 0.23 6.29 18.39
CA ASP A 344 1.58 6.54 18.90
C ASP A 344 2.60 6.89 17.79
N GLY A 345 2.17 6.91 16.52
CA GLY A 345 2.99 7.27 15.37
C GLY A 345 3.90 6.14 14.87
N LEU A 346 3.70 4.91 15.37
CA LEU A 346 4.52 3.76 15.02
C LEU A 346 3.80 2.83 14.05
N VAL A 347 4.57 2.25 13.13
CA VAL A 347 4.16 1.02 12.42
C VAL A 347 5.03 -0.13 12.91
N CYS A 348 4.43 -1.15 13.52
CA CYS A 348 5.14 -2.32 14.03
C CYS A 348 4.93 -3.53 13.11
N LEU A 349 6.00 -4.23 12.78
CA LEU A 349 5.95 -5.53 12.09
C LEU A 349 6.14 -6.65 13.10
N TRP A 350 5.25 -7.63 13.01
CA TRP A 350 5.16 -8.75 13.92
C TRP A 350 5.40 -10.04 13.18
N ASP A 351 6.26 -10.89 13.73
CA ASP A 351 6.46 -12.26 13.26
C ASP A 351 6.08 -13.21 14.40
N LEU A 352 4.98 -13.94 14.21
CA LEU A 352 4.48 -14.88 15.21
C LEU A 352 5.38 -16.11 15.39
N ASP A 353 6.21 -16.41 14.40
CA ASP A 353 7.09 -17.57 14.40
C ASP A 353 8.51 -17.22 14.90
N ALA A 354 8.81 -15.94 15.18
CA ALA A 354 10.11 -15.44 15.63
C ALA A 354 10.61 -15.99 16.99
N ASN A 355 9.89 -16.93 17.63
CA ASN A 355 10.13 -17.35 18.99
C ASN A 355 10.77 -18.77 19.13
N THR A 356 11.86 -19.05 18.41
CA THR A 356 12.73 -20.23 18.70
C THR A 356 14.24 -20.00 18.63
N ILE A 357 14.73 -18.81 18.31
CA ILE A 357 16.17 -18.53 18.22
C ILE A 357 16.49 -17.45 19.28
N ASP A 358 17.44 -17.76 20.17
CA ASP A 358 18.03 -16.89 21.23
C ASP A 358 17.45 -16.94 22.67
N GLY A 359 16.89 -18.08 23.08
CA GLY A 359 16.52 -18.35 24.48
C GLY A 359 17.56 -19.05 25.36
N GLU A 360 18.62 -19.66 24.80
CA GLU A 360 19.58 -20.47 25.59
C GLU A 360 21.04 -20.20 25.21
N GLY A 361 21.50 -18.97 25.46
CA GLY A 361 22.93 -18.64 25.53
C GLY A 361 23.33 -18.26 26.96
N PRO A 362 24.46 -18.75 27.51
CA PRO A 362 24.93 -18.41 28.85
C PRO A 362 25.43 -16.95 28.89
N GLY A 363 24.49 -16.01 28.95
CA GLY A 363 24.72 -14.57 28.93
C GLY A 363 23.44 -13.72 29.06
N ALA A 364 22.25 -14.34 28.95
CA ALA A 364 20.95 -13.66 28.98
C ALA A 364 20.56 -13.03 30.33
N ALA A 365 21.35 -13.18 31.39
CA ALA A 365 21.00 -12.72 32.73
C ALA A 365 21.19 -11.21 32.99
N LYS A 366 21.51 -10.38 31.99
CA LYS A 366 21.75 -8.93 32.17
C LYS A 366 21.27 -8.05 31.00
N ARG A 367 20.06 -8.23 30.47
CA ARG A 367 19.41 -7.19 29.65
C ARG A 367 18.25 -6.55 30.43
N ALA A 368 18.22 -5.22 30.38
CA ALA A 368 17.44 -4.35 31.26
C ALA A 368 15.92 -4.37 30.99
N LYS A 369 15.18 -3.78 31.93
CA LYS A 369 13.73 -3.84 32.23
C LYS A 369 12.72 -3.31 31.19
N VAL A 370 13.00 -3.31 29.89
CA VAL A 370 11.97 -3.09 28.86
C VAL A 370 12.31 -3.96 27.64
N ALA A 371 12.02 -5.26 27.72
CA ALA A 371 12.17 -6.13 26.56
C ALA A 371 10.87 -6.07 25.76
N ALA A 372 10.93 -5.51 24.55
CA ALA A 372 9.83 -5.61 23.59
C ALA A 372 9.43 -7.10 23.40
N PRO A 373 8.18 -7.40 23.04
CA PRO A 373 7.75 -8.77 22.81
C PRO A 373 8.68 -9.45 21.78
N PRO A 374 9.04 -10.73 21.95
CA PRO A 374 9.94 -11.42 21.01
C PRO A 374 9.35 -11.54 19.59
N GLN A 375 8.04 -11.38 19.44
CA GLN A 375 7.36 -11.33 18.15
C GLN A 375 7.53 -9.99 17.44
N LEU A 376 7.96 -8.92 18.11
CA LEU A 376 8.21 -7.63 17.47
C LEU A 376 9.48 -7.76 16.63
N LEU A 377 9.30 -7.83 15.32
CA LEU A 377 10.40 -7.96 14.37
C LEU A 377 11.02 -6.60 14.04
N PHE A 378 10.17 -5.60 13.80
CA PHE A 378 10.61 -4.27 13.37
C PHE A 378 9.64 -3.19 13.83
N GLN A 379 10.16 -2.01 14.13
CA GLN A 379 9.36 -0.83 14.45
C GLN A 379 9.80 0.32 13.55
N HIS A 380 8.88 0.81 12.75
CA HIS A 380 9.03 2.02 11.95
C HIS A 380 8.57 3.23 12.77
N ALA A 381 9.51 4.12 13.07
CA ALA A 381 9.31 5.36 13.83
C ALA A 381 9.56 6.61 12.97
N GLY A 382 9.21 6.53 11.68
CA GLY A 382 9.41 7.62 10.73
C GLY A 382 8.32 8.68 10.72
N HIS A 383 7.16 8.39 11.32
CA HIS A 383 6.10 9.38 11.49
C HIS A 383 6.25 10.11 12.82
N GLN A 384 5.92 11.40 12.84
CA GLN A 384 5.95 12.25 14.05
C GLN A 384 4.53 12.52 14.60
N SER A 385 3.53 11.84 14.04
CA SER A 385 2.12 12.02 14.32
C SER A 385 1.39 10.69 14.06
N PRO A 386 0.11 10.56 14.48
CA PRO A 386 -0.66 9.33 14.32
C PRO A 386 -0.61 8.74 12.91
N VAL A 387 -0.41 7.42 12.83
CA VAL A 387 -0.49 6.68 11.57
C VAL A 387 -1.96 6.37 11.29
N VAL A 388 -2.48 6.87 10.18
CA VAL A 388 -3.92 6.78 9.85
C VAL A 388 -4.28 5.61 8.93
N ASP A 389 -3.34 5.21 8.06
CA ASP A 389 -3.48 4.03 7.22
C ASP A 389 -2.11 3.55 6.76
N PHE A 390 -2.01 2.26 6.48
CA PHE A 390 -0.86 1.69 5.79
C PHE A 390 -1.32 0.49 4.96
N CYS A 391 -0.48 0.07 4.02
CA CYS A 391 -0.71 -1.16 3.26
C CYS A 391 0.59 -1.82 2.81
N TRP A 392 0.58 -3.15 2.76
CA TRP A 392 1.67 -3.92 2.16
C TRP A 392 1.68 -3.72 0.64
N ASN A 393 2.87 -3.60 0.05
CA ASN A 393 2.98 -3.65 -1.40
C ASN A 393 2.71 -5.09 -1.87
N PRO A 394 1.72 -5.33 -2.76
CA PRO A 394 1.38 -6.68 -3.20
C PRO A 394 2.41 -7.29 -4.17
N LEU A 395 3.33 -6.50 -4.74
CA LEU A 395 4.35 -6.97 -5.70
C LEU A 395 5.75 -7.08 -5.09
N ASP A 396 6.03 -6.33 -4.03
CA ASP A 396 7.33 -6.28 -3.37
C ASP A 396 7.23 -6.67 -1.89
N PRO A 397 7.64 -7.89 -1.52
CA PRO A 397 7.74 -8.30 -0.12
C PRO A 397 8.58 -7.33 0.70
N TRP A 398 8.19 -7.09 1.95
CA TRP A 398 8.85 -6.15 2.89
C TRP A 398 8.73 -4.67 2.57
N THR A 399 8.03 -4.30 1.51
CA THR A 399 7.76 -2.91 1.16
C THR A 399 6.37 -2.52 1.65
N LEU A 400 6.27 -1.40 2.37
CA LEU A 400 5.01 -0.82 2.84
C LEU A 400 4.87 0.63 2.39
N LEU A 401 3.61 1.06 2.35
CA LEU A 401 3.18 2.45 2.26
C LEU A 401 2.49 2.80 3.57
N SER A 402 2.85 3.91 4.20
CA SER A 402 2.19 4.41 5.41
C SER A 402 1.91 5.90 5.32
N ALA A 403 0.75 6.32 5.81
CA ALA A 403 0.29 7.70 5.84
C ALA A 403 0.07 8.18 7.28
N SER A 404 0.42 9.43 7.53
CA SER A 404 0.25 10.10 8.83
C SER A 404 -0.32 11.50 8.63
N VAL A 405 -1.08 11.97 9.62
CA VAL A 405 -1.63 13.33 9.68
C VAL A 405 -0.67 14.24 10.44
N ASP A 406 0.05 15.13 9.75
CA ASP A 406 0.94 16.06 10.43
C ASP A 406 0.10 17.19 11.07
N VAL A 407 0.03 17.20 12.41
CA VAL A 407 -0.79 18.17 13.17
C VAL A 407 -0.09 19.54 13.30
N ALA A 408 1.17 19.65 12.86
CA ALA A 408 1.96 20.87 13.00
C ALA A 408 1.56 21.96 11.98
N SER A 409 0.78 22.95 12.43
CA SER A 409 0.54 24.35 11.97
C SER A 409 0.50 24.77 10.48
N SER A 410 0.87 23.96 9.49
CA SER A 410 0.88 24.36 8.07
C SER A 410 -0.02 23.56 7.14
N GLY A 411 -0.51 22.38 7.53
CA GLY A 411 -1.13 21.40 6.60
C GLY A 411 -0.14 20.88 5.54
N GLY A 412 -0.20 19.66 5.00
CA GLY A 412 -0.93 18.45 5.39
C GLY A 412 0.05 17.28 5.62
N GLY A 413 -0.45 16.05 5.69
CA GLY A 413 0.29 14.88 6.22
C GLY A 413 1.54 14.38 5.49
N THR A 414 2.09 13.27 6.00
CA THR A 414 3.28 12.59 5.45
C THR A 414 2.92 11.23 4.86
N LEU A 415 3.43 10.97 3.66
CA LEU A 415 3.37 9.67 3.00
C LEU A 415 4.78 9.08 2.95
N GLN A 416 4.97 7.89 3.52
CA GLN A 416 6.25 7.20 3.56
C GLN A 416 6.16 5.85 2.85
N LEU A 417 7.11 5.61 1.94
CA LEU A 417 7.30 4.30 1.30
C LEU A 417 8.62 3.75 1.77
N TRP A 418 8.60 2.56 2.34
CA TRP A 418 9.78 2.02 2.98
C TRP A 418 9.86 0.51 2.85
N ARG A 419 11.09 0.03 2.76
CA ARG A 419 11.45 -1.38 2.71
C ARG A 419 12.41 -1.68 3.83
N VAL A 420 12.05 -2.61 4.70
CA VAL A 420 12.90 -3.06 5.81
C VAL A 420 14.19 -3.65 5.26
N SER A 421 15.32 -3.38 5.93
CA SER A 421 16.60 -3.95 5.50
C SER A 421 16.61 -5.47 5.60
N ASP A 422 17.11 -6.13 4.56
CA ASP A 422 17.32 -7.58 4.52
C ASP A 422 18.14 -8.09 5.73
N MET A 423 19.07 -7.29 6.25
CA MET A 423 19.91 -7.60 7.42
C MET A 423 19.13 -7.80 8.72
N ILE A 424 17.88 -7.35 8.79
CA ILE A 424 17.05 -7.43 10.00
C ILE A 424 16.40 -8.81 10.15
N TYR A 425 16.07 -9.46 9.03
CA TYR A 425 15.26 -10.68 9.03
C TYR A 425 15.94 -11.87 8.33
N ARG A 426 17.14 -11.70 7.80
CA ARG A 426 17.95 -12.75 7.15
C ARG A 426 19.35 -12.81 7.78
N SER A 427 20.03 -13.93 7.61
CA SER A 427 21.41 -14.08 8.07
C SER A 427 22.39 -13.30 7.18
N GLU A 428 23.46 -12.77 7.79
CA GLU A 428 24.52 -12.05 7.07
C GLU A 428 25.16 -12.91 5.97
N GLU A 429 25.41 -14.19 6.26
CA GLU A 429 26.01 -15.12 5.29
C GLU A 429 25.14 -15.30 4.04
N GLU A 430 23.83 -15.46 4.21
CA GLU A 430 22.89 -15.60 3.10
C GLU A 430 22.87 -14.33 2.23
N ILE A 431 22.85 -13.16 2.87
CA ILE A 431 22.86 -11.87 2.18
C ILE A 431 24.17 -11.69 1.42
N MET A 432 25.32 -11.93 2.07
CA MET A 432 26.64 -11.75 1.45
C MET A 432 26.85 -12.70 0.27
N ASN A 433 26.42 -13.97 0.40
CA ASN A 433 26.47 -14.95 -0.70
C ASN A 433 25.61 -14.51 -1.89
N GLU A 434 24.46 -13.88 -1.63
CA GLU A 434 23.57 -13.39 -2.66
C GLU A 434 24.08 -12.09 -3.32
N LEU A 435 24.80 -11.24 -2.59
CA LEU A 435 25.35 -9.98 -3.09
C LEU A 435 26.68 -10.13 -3.83
N GLU A 436 27.45 -11.20 -3.58
CA GLU A 436 28.77 -11.39 -4.20
C GLU A 436 28.76 -11.29 -5.74
N PRO A 437 27.77 -11.84 -6.48
CA PRO A 437 27.69 -11.66 -7.93
C PRO A 437 27.50 -10.19 -8.35
N TYR A 438 26.88 -9.36 -7.52
CA TYR A 438 26.57 -7.96 -7.80
C TYR A 438 27.66 -6.99 -7.33
N LYS A 439 28.71 -7.49 -6.68
CA LYS A 439 29.76 -6.68 -6.04
C LYS A 439 30.40 -5.64 -6.96
N GLU A 440 30.71 -6.00 -8.21
CA GLU A 440 31.28 -5.03 -9.16
C GLU A 440 30.29 -3.89 -9.42
N TYR A 441 29.03 -4.19 -9.70
CA TYR A 441 27.98 -3.18 -9.90
C TYR A 441 27.78 -2.31 -8.66
N ILE A 442 27.73 -2.91 -7.47
CA ILE A 442 27.53 -2.16 -6.22
C ILE A 442 28.65 -1.14 -5.99
N VAL A 443 29.90 -1.49 -6.34
CA VAL A 443 31.06 -0.61 -6.15
C VAL A 443 31.17 0.44 -7.26
N THR A 444 30.83 0.10 -8.51
CA THR A 444 31.09 0.96 -9.68
C THR A 444 29.87 1.71 -10.20
N GLY A 445 28.66 1.24 -9.89
CA GLY A 445 27.40 1.70 -10.49
C GLY A 445 27.21 1.30 -11.97
N ASP A 446 28.04 0.42 -12.52
CA ASP A 446 28.06 0.08 -13.95
C ASP A 446 26.90 -0.86 -14.37
N GLU A 447 25.89 -0.31 -15.03
CA GLU A 447 24.71 -1.07 -15.49
C GLU A 447 25.05 -2.23 -16.45
N GLU A 448 26.15 -2.16 -17.21
CA GLU A 448 26.54 -3.29 -18.07
C GLU A 448 26.95 -4.51 -17.24
N LYS A 449 27.60 -4.29 -16.09
CA LYS A 449 27.97 -5.37 -15.16
C LYS A 449 26.74 -6.00 -14.53
N LEU A 450 25.71 -5.20 -14.23
CA LEU A 450 24.43 -5.71 -13.74
C LEU A 450 23.74 -6.60 -14.78
N GLU A 451 23.78 -6.23 -16.06
CA GLU A 451 23.20 -7.03 -17.15
C GLU A 451 23.93 -8.38 -17.33
N LEU A 452 25.26 -8.42 -17.17
CA LEU A 452 26.05 -9.66 -17.25
C LEU A 452 25.68 -10.66 -16.16
N VAL A 453 25.44 -10.19 -14.94
CA VAL A 453 25.02 -11.03 -13.81
C VAL A 453 23.60 -11.56 -14.02
N LYS A 454 22.69 -10.74 -14.54
CA LYS A 454 21.28 -11.13 -14.78
C LYS A 454 21.11 -12.05 -16.00
N TYR A 455 21.94 -11.89 -17.03
CA TYR A 455 21.81 -12.63 -18.30
C TYR A 455 23.16 -13.19 -18.77
N PRO A 456 23.69 -14.23 -18.12
CA PRO A 456 25.00 -14.80 -18.47
C PRO A 456 25.07 -15.27 -19.94
N GLY A 457 23.93 -15.65 -20.54
CA GLY A 457 23.85 -16.08 -21.94
C GLY A 457 23.89 -14.95 -23.00
N LYS A 458 23.56 -13.70 -22.65
CA LYS A 458 23.67 -12.56 -23.61
C LYS A 458 25.13 -12.17 -23.84
N ALA A 459 25.97 -12.30 -22.82
CA ALA A 459 27.41 -12.05 -22.90
C ALA A 459 28.08 -13.03 -23.87
N ALA A 460 27.76 -14.32 -23.74
CA ALA A 460 28.27 -15.39 -24.60
C ALA A 460 27.86 -15.17 -26.07
N LYS A 461 26.61 -14.75 -26.32
CA LYS A 461 26.12 -14.47 -27.68
C LYS A 461 26.77 -13.23 -28.31
N LYS A 462 27.03 -12.17 -27.53
CA LYS A 462 27.76 -10.98 -27.98
C LYS A 462 29.23 -11.29 -28.27
N GLN A 463 29.84 -12.23 -27.54
CA GLN A 463 31.19 -12.75 -27.82
C GLN A 463 31.24 -13.69 -29.03
N GLU A 464 30.23 -14.54 -29.23
CA GLU A 464 30.09 -15.37 -30.44
C GLU A 464 29.88 -14.52 -31.69
N ASP A 465 28.98 -13.53 -31.65
CA ASP A 465 28.73 -12.62 -32.77
C ASP A 465 29.95 -11.75 -33.10
N ALA A 466 30.71 -11.31 -32.08
CA ALA A 466 31.97 -10.60 -32.27
C ALA A 466 33.09 -11.51 -32.81
N GLY A 467 33.12 -12.78 -32.40
CA GLY A 467 34.03 -13.80 -32.92
C GLY A 467 33.74 -14.16 -34.38
N LEU A 468 32.45 -14.25 -34.75
CA LEU A 468 32.01 -14.47 -36.12
C LEU A 468 32.37 -13.29 -37.03
N ALA A 469 32.20 -12.05 -36.56
CA ALA A 469 32.58 -10.84 -37.29
C ALA A 469 34.10 -10.74 -37.54
N MET A 470 34.93 -11.18 -36.59
CA MET A 470 36.39 -11.26 -36.80
C MET A 470 36.81 -12.40 -37.72
N ALA A 471 36.08 -13.51 -37.75
CA ALA A 471 36.35 -14.63 -38.66
C ALA A 471 36.07 -14.24 -40.12
N VAL A 472 34.98 -13.50 -40.36
CA VAL A 472 34.62 -12.97 -41.70
C VAL A 472 35.67 -11.99 -42.24
N MET A 473 36.38 -11.25 -41.38
CA MET A 473 37.47 -10.35 -41.81
C MET A 473 38.79 -11.06 -42.17
N LYS A 474 38.94 -12.36 -41.91
CA LYS A 474 40.18 -13.12 -42.18
C LYS A 474 40.13 -13.94 -43.49
N ASP A 475 38.97 -14.04 -44.13
CA ASP A 475 38.73 -14.92 -45.30
C ASP A 475 38.56 -14.15 -46.64
N GLU A 476 39.26 -13.02 -46.83
CA GLU A 476 39.45 -12.45 -48.18
C GLU A 476 40.92 -12.58 -48.65
N PRO A 477 41.23 -13.44 -49.64
CA PRO A 477 42.48 -13.37 -50.39
C PRO A 477 42.31 -12.46 -51.62
N GLY A 478 43.28 -11.57 -51.82
CA GLY A 478 43.24 -10.50 -52.81
C GLY A 478 43.35 -10.88 -54.30
N ALA A 479 42.90 -9.95 -55.14
CA ALA A 479 43.26 -9.77 -56.55
C ALA A 479 43.10 -8.26 -56.87
N VAL A 480 44.16 -7.46 -56.93
CA VAL A 480 45.05 -7.16 -58.08
C VAL A 480 44.38 -6.33 -59.21
N THR A 481 44.65 -5.02 -59.16
CA THR A 481 44.94 -4.02 -60.23
C THR A 481 44.07 -3.93 -61.51
N ALA A 482 43.57 -2.72 -61.84
CA ALA A 482 44.13 -1.83 -62.88
C ALA A 482 43.20 -0.65 -63.27
N ARG A 483 43.83 0.54 -63.39
CA ARG A 483 43.54 1.75 -64.22
C ARG A 483 42.30 1.76 -65.15
N ALA A 484 41.58 2.89 -65.19
CA ALA A 484 41.76 4.00 -66.13
C ALA A 484 40.57 4.99 -66.15
N GLU A 485 40.87 6.22 -66.52
CA GLU A 485 40.01 7.41 -66.68
C GLU A 485 38.85 7.25 -67.68
N ALA A 486 37.73 7.96 -67.47
CA ALA A 486 37.33 9.13 -68.29
C ALA A 486 35.79 9.31 -68.43
N ALA A 487 35.40 10.58 -68.23
CA ALA A 487 34.41 11.35 -69.00
C ALA A 487 32.87 11.18 -68.80
N ALA A 488 32.30 12.35 -68.47
CA ALA A 488 31.13 12.99 -69.09
C ALA A 488 29.70 12.54 -68.73
N ALA A 489 29.00 13.47 -68.06
CA ALA A 489 27.54 13.71 -68.14
C ALA A 489 27.16 14.17 -69.58
N PRO A 490 25.87 14.43 -69.95
CA PRO A 490 24.68 14.58 -69.10
C PRO A 490 23.34 14.07 -69.71
N SER A 491 22.26 14.41 -69.00
CA SER A 491 20.93 14.81 -69.50
C SER A 491 19.81 13.77 -69.54
N GLY A 492 18.66 14.19 -69.00
CA GLY A 492 17.36 13.80 -69.51
C GLY A 492 16.31 13.49 -68.45
N GLY A 493 15.34 14.38 -68.28
CA GLY A 493 13.98 14.00 -67.90
C GLY A 493 13.44 14.60 -66.60
N ASP A 494 13.12 15.88 -66.65
CA ASP A 494 12.23 16.56 -65.71
C ASP A 494 10.77 16.44 -66.18
N LEU A 495 9.82 16.86 -65.33
CA LEU A 495 8.37 17.08 -65.54
C LEU A 495 7.46 15.85 -65.33
N THR A 496 6.34 15.88 -64.60
CA THR A 496 5.61 16.85 -63.74
C THR A 496 4.44 16.03 -63.15
N ASP A 497 4.18 16.08 -61.85
CA ASP A 497 3.22 16.98 -61.18
C ASP A 497 1.74 16.60 -61.42
N ALA A 498 1.05 16.20 -60.34
CA ALA A 498 -0.30 16.64 -59.97
C ALA A 498 -0.86 15.82 -58.79
N SER A 499 -1.28 16.57 -57.77
CA SER A 499 -2.17 16.30 -56.62
C SER A 499 -1.71 15.38 -55.50
#